data_AF-A0A8T4ASH8-F1
#
_entry.id   AF-A0A8T4ASH8-F1
#
_cell.length_a   1.000
_cell.length_b   1.000
_cell.length_c   1.000
_cell.angle_alpha   90.00
_cell.angle_beta   90.00
_cell.angle_gamma   90.00
#
_symmetry.space_group_name_H-M   'P 1'
#
loop_
_entity.id
_entity.type
_entity.pdbx_description
1 polymer ?
#
loop_
_entity_poly.entity_id
_entity_poly.type
_entity_poly.pdbx_seq_one_letter_code
_entity_poly.pdbx_strand_id
1 'polypeptide(L)'
;MQTTLPSSDEFRKWIDEVSGQLGISGWKLSQLAGMPNNAMNKFMSGAQKDMTLTTARKIVDAALLLATKDGVSISCPAVVFKVEAAAQ
;
A
#
# COMPACT_ATOMS: atom_id res chain seq x y z
N MET A 1 -11.02 16.44 13.15
CA MET A 1 -10.70 15.11 12.61
C MET A 1 -10.14 15.29 11.20
N GLN A 2 -8.83 15.19 11.01
CA GLN A 2 -8.21 15.34 9.69
C GLN A 2 -7.87 13.94 9.15
N THR A 3 -8.65 13.47 8.19
CA THR A 3 -8.33 12.25 7.44
C THR A 3 -7.30 12.60 6.39
N THR A 4 -6.02 12.44 6.71
CA THR A 4 -4.94 12.64 5.72
C THR A 4 -4.82 11.36 4.91
N LEU A 5 -5.10 11.43 3.61
CA LEU A 5 -4.78 10.35 2.68
C LEU A 5 -3.25 10.24 2.58
N PRO A 6 -2.69 9.02 2.55
CA PRO A 6 -1.25 8.85 2.39
C PRO A 6 -0.82 9.47 1.06
N SER A 7 0.30 10.18 1.10
CA SER A 7 1.00 10.62 -0.10
C SER A 7 1.45 9.41 -0.94
N SER A 8 1.72 9.63 -2.22
CA SER A 8 2.24 8.56 -3.09
C SER A 8 3.54 7.95 -2.56
N ASP A 9 4.39 8.75 -1.88
CA ASP A 9 5.63 8.26 -1.27
C ASP A 9 5.39 7.37 -0.06
N GLU A 10 4.43 7.75 0.80
CA GLU A 10 4.02 6.90 1.93
C GLU A 10 3.40 5.59 1.43
N PHE A 11 2.61 5.65 0.37
CA PHE A 11 2.05 4.44 -0.23
C PHE A 11 3.13 3.53 -0.84
N ARG A 12 4.16 4.08 -1.49
CA ARG A 12 5.31 3.30 -1.98
C ARG A 12 6.05 2.60 -0.84
N LYS A 13 6.35 3.33 0.25
CA LYS A 13 7.02 2.75 1.42
C LYS A 13 6.20 1.59 2.01
N TRP A 14 4.89 1.77 2.13
CA TRP A 14 4.00 0.72 2.59
C TRP A 14 4.03 -0.52 1.68
N ILE A 15 4.01 -0.35 0.36
CA ILE A 15 4.11 -1.49 -0.58
C ILE A 15 5.43 -2.26 -0.38
N ASP A 16 6.54 -1.55 -0.20
CA ASP A 16 7.86 -2.15 0.00
C ASP A 16 7.94 -2.94 1.32
N GLU A 17 7.47 -2.32 2.42
CA GLU A 17 7.40 -2.95 3.75
C GLU A 17 6.54 -4.22 3.74
N VAL A 18 5.35 -4.15 3.15
CA VAL A 18 4.41 -5.27 3.09
C VAL A 18 4.93 -6.38 2.18
N SER A 19 5.56 -6.03 1.05
CA SER A 19 6.21 -7.02 0.18
C SER A 19 7.31 -7.76 0.94
N GLY A 20 8.11 -7.04 1.73
CA GLY A 20 9.12 -7.61 2.60
C GLY A 20 8.55 -8.53 3.70
N GLN A 21 7.48 -8.10 4.38
CA GLN A 21 6.81 -8.91 5.42
C GLN A 21 6.17 -10.19 4.86
N LEU A 22 5.61 -10.11 3.67
CA LEU A 22 5.00 -11.25 2.98
C LEU A 22 6.02 -12.13 2.25
N GLY A 23 7.30 -11.72 2.18
CA GLY A 23 8.35 -12.44 1.45
C GLY A 23 8.07 -12.55 -0.06
N ILE A 24 7.31 -11.61 -0.62
CA ILE A 24 6.95 -11.60 -2.04
C ILE A 24 7.57 -10.41 -2.77
N SER A 25 7.72 -10.54 -4.08
CA SER A 25 8.11 -9.41 -4.92
C SER A 25 6.92 -8.49 -5.21
N GLY A 26 7.19 -7.19 -5.41
CA GLY A 26 6.19 -6.24 -5.90
C GLY A 26 5.53 -6.68 -7.22
N TRP A 27 6.23 -7.52 -8.01
CA TRP A 27 5.65 -8.17 -9.19
C TRP A 27 4.48 -9.07 -8.84
N LYS A 28 4.63 -9.95 -7.83
CA LYS A 28 3.55 -10.85 -7.42
C LYS A 28 2.32 -10.06 -6.93
N LEU A 29 2.58 -8.98 -6.21
CA LEU A 29 1.56 -8.06 -5.72
C LEU A 29 0.84 -7.35 -6.88
N SER A 30 1.58 -6.93 -7.92
CA SER A 30 1.01 -6.33 -9.14
C SER A 30 0.08 -7.30 -9.89
N GLN A 31 0.45 -8.58 -9.98
CA GLN A 31 -0.39 -9.59 -10.63
C GLN A 31 -1.70 -9.80 -9.87
N LEU A 32 -1.64 -9.91 -8.55
CA LEU A 32 -2.84 -10.10 -7.71
C LEU A 32 -3.76 -8.87 -7.74
N ALA A 33 -3.18 -7.67 -7.83
CA ALA A 33 -3.92 -6.43 -7.99
C ALA A 33 -4.47 -6.21 -9.42
N GLY A 34 -4.14 -7.08 -10.37
CA GLY A 34 -4.51 -6.91 -11.78
C GLY A 34 -3.84 -5.70 -12.45
N MET A 35 -2.67 -5.30 -11.96
CA MET A 35 -1.90 -4.17 -12.45
C MET A 35 -0.77 -4.66 -13.37
N PRO A 36 -0.53 -4.01 -14.52
CA PRO A 36 0.65 -4.32 -15.34
C PRO A 36 1.94 -4.08 -14.55
N ASN A 37 2.88 -5.04 -14.61
CA ASN A 37 4.15 -4.95 -13.88
C ASN A 37 4.93 -3.66 -14.20
N ASN A 38 4.91 -3.23 -15.46
CA ASN A 38 5.55 -1.97 -15.88
C ASN A 38 4.97 -0.76 -15.14
N ALA A 39 3.65 -0.74 -14.90
CA ALA A 39 3.02 0.36 -14.17
C ALA A 39 3.40 0.32 -12.68
N MET A 40 3.46 -0.87 -12.07
CA MET A 40 3.95 -1.01 -10.68
C MET A 40 5.40 -0.55 -10.56
N ASN A 41 6.28 -0.97 -11.46
CA ASN A 41 7.69 -0.56 -11.45
C ASN A 41 7.85 0.96 -11.64
N LYS A 42 7.08 1.57 -12.54
CA LYS A 42 7.07 3.03 -12.72
C LYS A 42 6.57 3.75 -11.47
N PHE A 43 5.55 3.20 -10.79
CA PHE A 43 5.08 3.76 -9.54
C PHE A 43 6.14 3.66 -8.45
N MET A 44 6.70 2.47 -8.21
CA MET A 44 7.71 2.23 -7.17
C MET A 44 9.02 3.02 -7.40
N SER A 45 9.43 3.23 -8.66
CA SER A 45 10.59 4.07 -9.00
C SER A 45 10.33 5.58 -8.91
N GLY A 46 9.09 6.00 -8.65
CA GLY A 46 8.70 7.42 -8.62
C GLY A 46 8.54 8.06 -10.01
N ALA A 47 8.79 7.33 -11.09
CA ALA A 47 8.57 7.79 -12.47
C ALA A 47 7.09 8.09 -12.74
N GLN A 48 6.19 7.36 -12.10
CA GLN A 48 4.76 7.64 -12.07
C GLN A 48 4.35 8.08 -10.66
N LYS A 49 3.92 9.34 -10.54
CA LYS A 49 3.51 9.92 -9.25
C LYS A 49 2.10 9.53 -8.84
N ASP A 50 1.24 9.33 -9.82
CA ASP A 50 -0.19 9.15 -9.61
C ASP A 50 -0.62 7.70 -9.86
N MET A 51 -1.49 7.21 -9.00
CA MET A 51 -2.16 5.93 -9.16
C MET A 51 -3.63 6.13 -8.84
N THR A 52 -4.50 5.54 -9.65
CA THR A 52 -5.94 5.64 -9.39
C THR A 52 -6.28 4.97 -8.08
N LEU A 53 -7.23 5.55 -7.34
CA LEU A 53 -7.69 5.01 -6.06
C LEU A 53 -8.16 3.56 -6.18
N THR A 54 -8.82 3.21 -7.29
CA THR A 54 -9.25 1.84 -7.59
C THR A 54 -8.07 0.87 -7.68
N THR A 55 -6.95 1.29 -8.28
CA THR A 55 -5.75 0.44 -8.39
C THR A 55 -5.06 0.31 -7.04
N ALA A 56 -4.90 1.41 -6.30
CA ALA A 56 -4.35 1.40 -4.95
C ALA A 56 -5.17 0.48 -4.02
N ARG A 57 -6.51 0.52 -4.13
CA ARG A 57 -7.40 -0.37 -3.37
C ARG A 57 -7.16 -1.84 -3.69
N LYS A 58 -7.05 -2.21 -4.97
CA LYS A 58 -6.77 -3.60 -5.38
C LYS A 58 -5.43 -4.11 -4.83
N ILE A 59 -4.42 -3.26 -4.77
CA ILE A 59 -3.11 -3.59 -4.16
C ILE A 59 -3.29 -3.89 -2.67
N VAL A 60 -4.03 -3.04 -1.95
CA VAL A 60 -4.31 -3.25 -0.52
C VAL A 60 -5.10 -4.54 -0.29
N ASP A 61 -6.16 -4.78 -1.05
CA ASP A 61 -6.98 -6.00 -0.91
C ASP A 61 -6.16 -7.26 -1.22
N ALA A 62 -5.29 -7.22 -2.24
CA ALA A 62 -4.39 -8.32 -2.58
C ALA A 62 -3.38 -8.62 -1.46
N ALA A 63 -2.78 -7.58 -0.88
CA ALA A 63 -1.85 -7.72 0.23
C ALA A 63 -2.54 -8.28 1.48
N LEU A 64 -3.74 -7.79 1.81
CA LEU A 64 -4.52 -8.28 2.97
C LEU A 64 -4.93 -9.74 2.80
N LEU A 65 -5.32 -10.14 1.59
CA LEU A 65 -5.66 -11.53 1.29
C LEU A 65 -4.46 -12.46 1.49
N LEU A 66 -3.28 -12.06 1.01
CA LEU A 66 -2.04 -12.81 1.20
C LEU A 66 -1.63 -12.88 2.67
N ALA A 67 -1.67 -11.75 3.37
CA ALA A 67 -1.38 -11.68 4.79
C ALA A 67 -2.26 -12.62 5.61
N THR A 68 -3.56 -12.64 5.32
CA THR A 68 -4.52 -13.55 5.96
C THR A 68 -4.21 -15.02 5.65
N LYS A 69 -3.83 -15.33 4.41
CA LYS A 69 -3.48 -16.69 3.99
C LYS A 69 -2.20 -17.20 4.66
N ASP A 70 -1.21 -16.33 4.81
CA ASP A 70 0.11 -16.68 5.33
C ASP A 70 0.19 -16.48 6.86
N GLY A 71 -0.90 -16.05 7.50
CA GLY A 71 -0.96 -15.79 8.94
C GLY A 71 -0.13 -14.57 9.38
N VAL A 72 0.25 -13.70 8.45
CA VAL A 72 1.03 -12.48 8.69
C VAL A 72 0.08 -11.33 8.98
N SER A 73 0.39 -10.52 10.00
CA SER A 73 -0.34 -9.28 10.27
C SER A 73 0.35 -8.11 9.58
N ILE A 74 -0.28 -7.55 8.56
CA ILE A 74 0.21 -6.34 7.88
C ILE A 74 -0.57 -5.11 8.37
N SER A 75 0.12 -3.98 8.55
CA SER A 75 -0.56 -2.72 8.84
C SER A 75 -1.27 -2.23 7.59
N CYS A 76 -2.48 -1.68 7.74
CA CYS A 76 -3.14 -0.96 6.65
C CYS A 76 -2.34 0.33 6.39
N PRO A 77 -2.12 0.78 5.13
CA PRO A 77 -1.45 2.04 4.87
C PRO A 77 -2.27 3.12 5.58
N ALA A 78 -1.68 3.69 6.61
CA ALA A 78 -2.45 4.35 7.65
C ALA A 78 -3.26 5.51 7.07
N VAL A 79 -4.59 5.44 7.22
CA VAL A 79 -5.32 6.63 7.64
C VAL A 79 -4.82 6.89 9.06
N VAL A 80 -3.82 7.78 9.19
CA VAL A 80 -3.32 8.16 10.51
C VAL A 80 -4.42 8.99 11.18
N PHE A 81 -5.20 8.36 12.06
CA PHE A 81 -6.04 9.10 12.99
C PHE A 81 -5.12 9.73 14.03
N LYS A 82 -4.56 10.91 13.72
CA LYS A 82 -4.00 11.77 14.76
C LYS A 82 -5.17 12.21 15.63
N VAL A 83 -5.37 11.54 16.76
CA VAL A 83 -6.06 12.15 17.88
C VAL A 83 -5.09 13.20 18.40
N GLU A 84 -5.21 14.43 17.92
CA GLU A 84 -4.74 15.57 18.70
C GLU A 84 -5.56 15.53 19.98
N ALA A 85 -4.97 14.98 21.04
CA ALA A 85 -5.39 15.27 22.39
C ALA A 85 -5.19 16.77 22.58
N ALA A 86 -6.19 17.56 22.20
CA ALA A 86 -6.35 18.92 22.67
C ALA A 86 -6.65 18.83 24.17
N ALA A 87 -5.59 18.66 24.96
CA ALA A 87 -5.60 19.09 26.33
C ALA A 87 -5.44 20.61 26.31
N GLN A 88 -6.55 21.33 26.40
CA GLN A 88 -6.70 22.63 27.08
C GLN A 88 -8.15 23.09 27.03
#